data_AF-A0A411DH96-F1
#
_entry.id   AF-A0A411DH96-F1
#
_cell.length_a   1.000
_cell.length_b   1.000
_cell.length_c   1.000
_cell.angle_alpha   90.00
_cell.angle_beta   90.00
_cell.angle_gamma   90.00
#
_symmetry.space_group_name_H-M   'P 1'
#
loop_
_entity.id
_entity.type
_entity.pdbx_description
1 polymer ?
#
loop_
_entity_poly.entity_id
_entity_poly.type
_entity_poly.pdbx_seq_one_letter_code
_entity_poly.pdbx_strand_id
1 'polypeptide(L)'
;MAILVISLSYKSQVGIGTATPKSTLDITAKNATGSSTNTDGILIPRVDRQRALSMTSVEPSTLIYVNNISTGTAIGQASNIDAVGFYYFDGSTSKWTKLSTDSNIYNANGSLTGNRTVVQGANTLAFTGTQVNAVSVDGNTLSVDAANNRVGIGTTTPDTKLTINTPDNSFGLNHTNGSVSLKSYIGGGVVSLGTTTANDLRFTTNNTQKMSITSAGNVGIGTSTPDSKLTITAPDNSFGLHHTNGSTSLKSYIGGGVVSLGTTTANDLRFTTNNTQKMSITSAGNVGIGTVTPQKTLHVSGSLQVTNELNVGGDVSTAGSPGIAGQVLKSNGPGAPPTWQNLAGVPSSIGTVIAVNGQFLVAQEIIVQMTSDFTAMPLSQTGNIPAAIGNLNNKIVDNENLYTGTSSSNSFKVSADGVYQITMNAQLSTTDNPNGTPTMPVLGIWDDTINAWVARVNDVYWAGSVPVAGGEPRQTYTLITSIPMVASHIYSFRLGNTREVTVRHLSSGSTGSGPVTQMSVKRLK
;
A
#
# COMPACT_ATOMS: atom_id res chain seq x y z
N MET A 1 -87.16 -16.63 -115.59
CA MET A 1 -87.46 -16.84 -114.15
C MET A 1 -86.16 -17.19 -113.43
N ALA A 2 -85.65 -16.31 -112.58
CA ALA A 2 -84.54 -16.63 -111.69
C ALA A 2 -85.10 -17.30 -110.41
N ILE A 3 -84.50 -18.40 -109.96
CA ILE A 3 -84.82 -19.04 -108.68
C ILE A 3 -83.73 -18.67 -107.65
N LEU A 4 -84.13 -17.89 -106.66
CA LEU A 4 -83.34 -17.51 -105.50
C LEU A 4 -83.26 -18.70 -104.51
N VAL A 5 -82.06 -19.15 -104.17
CA VAL A 5 -81.83 -20.20 -103.16
C VAL A 5 -81.42 -19.53 -101.83
N ILE A 6 -82.21 -19.75 -100.78
CA ILE A 6 -81.91 -19.28 -99.41
C ILE A 6 -81.34 -20.46 -98.61
N SER A 7 -80.08 -20.37 -98.20
CA SER A 7 -79.44 -21.35 -97.32
C SER A 7 -79.76 -21.08 -95.85
N LEU A 8 -80.54 -21.96 -95.21
CA LEU A 8 -80.74 -21.97 -93.75
C LEU A 8 -79.66 -22.81 -93.06
N SER A 9 -78.87 -22.18 -92.19
CA SER A 9 -77.90 -22.85 -91.32
C SER A 9 -78.49 -23.14 -89.94
N TYR A 10 -78.75 -24.42 -89.64
CA TYR A 10 -79.12 -24.88 -88.30
C TYR A 10 -77.89 -24.98 -87.40
N LYS A 11 -77.91 -24.35 -86.22
CA LYS A 11 -76.90 -24.54 -85.18
C LYS A 11 -77.24 -25.75 -84.31
N SER A 12 -76.32 -26.71 -84.21
CA SER A 12 -76.45 -27.97 -83.46
C SER A 12 -76.27 -27.82 -81.94
N GLN A 13 -76.79 -26.74 -81.35
CA GLN A 13 -76.62 -26.42 -79.93
C GLN A 13 -77.92 -26.68 -79.16
N VAL A 14 -77.83 -27.29 -77.97
CA VAL A 14 -78.97 -27.53 -77.09
C VAL A 14 -79.00 -26.46 -75.99
N GLY A 15 -80.10 -25.71 -75.93
CA GLY A 15 -80.38 -24.78 -74.83
C GLY A 15 -81.47 -25.31 -73.90
N ILE A 16 -81.20 -25.33 -72.59
CA ILE A 16 -82.21 -25.60 -71.56
C ILE A 16 -82.39 -24.31 -70.75
N GLY A 17 -83.55 -23.68 -70.88
CA GLY A 17 -83.85 -22.38 -70.25
C GLY A 17 -83.43 -21.15 -71.06
N THR A 18 -82.73 -21.32 -72.19
CA THR A 18 -82.33 -20.23 -73.10
C THR A 18 -82.62 -20.57 -74.57
N ALA A 19 -83.07 -19.57 -75.33
CA ALA A 19 -83.29 -19.67 -76.77
C ALA A 19 -82.05 -19.32 -77.61
N THR A 20 -80.99 -18.79 -76.98
CA THR A 20 -79.72 -18.42 -77.63
C THR A 20 -78.55 -19.11 -76.91
N PRO A 21 -78.35 -20.43 -77.11
CA PRO A 21 -77.31 -21.19 -76.40
C PRO A 21 -75.92 -20.69 -76.73
N LYS A 22 -75.06 -20.51 -75.71
CA LYS A 22 -73.69 -20.02 -75.86
C LYS A 22 -72.64 -21.12 -76.03
N SER A 23 -73.02 -22.38 -75.83
CA SER A 23 -72.17 -23.59 -75.93
C SER A 23 -72.94 -24.72 -76.62
N THR A 24 -72.34 -25.91 -76.79
CA THR A 24 -73.03 -27.09 -77.34
C THR A 24 -74.20 -27.56 -76.46
N LEU A 25 -74.06 -27.40 -75.14
CA LEU A 25 -75.12 -27.55 -74.15
C LEU A 25 -75.06 -26.34 -73.19
N ASP A 26 -76.06 -25.47 -73.25
CA ASP A 26 -76.20 -24.30 -72.38
C ASP A 26 -77.42 -24.48 -71.48
N ILE A 27 -77.22 -24.43 -70.16
CA ILE A 27 -78.27 -24.61 -69.16
C ILE A 27 -78.27 -23.36 -68.27
N THR A 28 -79.32 -22.55 -68.40
CA THR A 28 -79.49 -21.32 -67.62
C THR A 28 -80.46 -21.57 -66.47
N ALA A 29 -80.13 -21.07 -65.28
CA ALA A 29 -81.01 -21.17 -64.10
C ALA A 29 -82.37 -20.51 -64.38
N LYS A 30 -83.46 -21.18 -63.98
CA LYS A 30 -84.82 -20.62 -64.09
C LYS A 30 -85.01 -19.42 -63.18
N ASN A 31 -84.38 -19.44 -62.00
CA ASN A 31 -84.35 -18.34 -61.04
C ASN A 31 -82.89 -18.04 -60.67
N ALA A 32 -82.21 -17.24 -61.51
CA ALA A 32 -80.77 -16.98 -61.35
C ALA A 32 -80.37 -16.21 -60.06
N THR A 33 -81.33 -15.59 -59.36
CA THR A 33 -81.12 -14.75 -58.17
C THR A 33 -82.34 -14.77 -57.25
N GLY A 34 -82.15 -14.71 -55.91
CA GLY A 34 -83.22 -14.48 -54.93
C GLY A 34 -83.38 -15.61 -53.90
N SER A 35 -84.49 -15.60 -53.16
CA SER A 35 -84.81 -16.53 -52.06
C SER A 35 -85.74 -17.70 -52.46
N SER A 36 -85.88 -17.98 -53.76
CA SER A 36 -86.70 -19.10 -54.25
C SER A 36 -86.13 -20.44 -53.74
N THR A 37 -87.01 -21.36 -53.32
CA THR A 37 -86.63 -22.70 -52.85
C THR A 37 -86.65 -23.76 -53.96
N ASN A 38 -86.96 -23.37 -55.21
CA ASN A 38 -86.94 -24.28 -56.36
C ASN A 38 -85.50 -24.68 -56.71
N THR A 39 -85.29 -25.95 -57.06
CA THR A 39 -83.98 -26.49 -57.43
C THR A 39 -83.64 -26.20 -58.89
N ASP A 40 -82.65 -25.34 -59.13
CA ASP A 40 -81.97 -25.20 -60.42
C ASP A 40 -80.63 -25.96 -60.39
N GLY A 41 -80.39 -26.84 -61.37
CA GLY A 41 -79.13 -27.59 -61.47
C GLY A 41 -79.21 -28.76 -62.45
N ILE A 42 -78.10 -29.50 -62.57
CA ILE A 42 -78.01 -30.71 -63.40
C ILE A 42 -77.88 -31.92 -62.47
N LEU A 43 -78.81 -32.88 -62.58
CA LEU A 43 -78.64 -34.18 -61.94
C LEU A 43 -77.67 -35.04 -62.77
N ILE A 44 -76.46 -35.18 -62.24
CA ILE A 44 -75.44 -36.09 -62.77
C ILE A 44 -75.80 -37.54 -62.40
N PRO A 45 -75.53 -38.54 -63.28
CA PRO A 45 -75.80 -39.94 -62.98
C PRO A 45 -75.23 -40.38 -61.63
N ARG A 46 -76.11 -40.95 -60.79
CA ARG A 46 -75.75 -41.48 -59.48
C ARG A 46 -75.44 -42.97 -59.58
N VAL A 47 -74.29 -43.38 -59.06
CA VAL A 47 -73.83 -44.77 -59.08
C VAL A 47 -73.19 -45.13 -57.74
N ASP A 48 -73.18 -46.40 -57.38
CA ASP A 48 -72.40 -46.86 -56.23
C ASP A 48 -70.95 -47.17 -56.65
N ARG A 49 -70.05 -47.38 -55.67
CA ARG A 49 -68.63 -47.64 -55.95
C ARG A 49 -68.43 -48.95 -56.73
N GLN A 50 -69.24 -49.99 -56.49
CA GLN A 50 -69.19 -51.21 -57.29
C GLN A 50 -69.52 -50.94 -58.77
N ARG A 51 -70.57 -50.17 -59.07
CA ARG A 51 -70.92 -49.81 -60.44
C ARG A 51 -69.80 -48.99 -61.09
N ALA A 52 -69.22 -48.01 -60.39
CA ALA A 52 -68.08 -47.24 -60.89
C ALA A 52 -66.84 -48.11 -61.18
N LEU A 53 -66.59 -49.15 -60.38
CA LEU A 53 -65.54 -50.14 -60.60
C LEU A 53 -65.81 -51.09 -61.79
N SER A 54 -67.09 -51.36 -62.09
CA SER A 54 -67.50 -52.29 -63.16
C SER A 54 -67.73 -51.64 -64.52
N MET A 55 -67.66 -50.32 -64.66
CA MET A 55 -67.77 -49.66 -65.96
C MET A 55 -66.53 -49.95 -66.82
N THR A 56 -66.71 -50.30 -68.09
CA THR A 56 -65.60 -50.50 -69.04
C THR A 56 -65.67 -49.44 -70.13
N SER A 57 -64.53 -49.10 -70.72
CA SER A 57 -64.44 -48.09 -71.80
C SER A 57 -65.06 -46.73 -71.42
N VAL A 58 -64.75 -46.24 -70.21
CA VAL A 58 -65.24 -44.94 -69.73
C VAL A 58 -64.46 -43.81 -70.43
N GLU A 59 -65.19 -42.92 -71.10
CA GLU A 59 -64.57 -41.76 -71.75
C GLU A 59 -64.01 -40.78 -70.71
N PRO A 60 -62.81 -40.20 -70.93
CA PRO A 60 -62.29 -39.12 -70.09
C PRO A 60 -63.30 -37.96 -70.00
N SER A 61 -63.34 -37.28 -68.85
CA SER A 61 -64.31 -36.22 -68.54
C SER A 61 -65.76 -36.70 -68.26
N THR A 62 -66.04 -38.00 -68.26
CA THR A 62 -67.32 -38.53 -67.74
C THR A 62 -67.46 -38.11 -66.27
N LEU A 63 -68.56 -37.43 -65.92
CA LEU A 63 -68.87 -37.00 -64.56
C LEU A 63 -69.96 -37.91 -63.95
N ILE A 64 -69.74 -38.37 -62.72
CA ILE A 64 -70.68 -39.17 -61.93
C ILE A 64 -70.81 -38.59 -60.51
N TYR A 65 -71.90 -38.95 -59.83
CA TYR A 65 -72.01 -38.78 -58.38
C TYR A 65 -72.00 -40.16 -57.72
N VAL A 66 -70.95 -40.49 -56.97
CA VAL A 66 -70.90 -41.72 -56.21
C VAL A 66 -71.76 -41.56 -54.96
N ASN A 67 -72.89 -42.26 -54.88
CA ASN A 67 -73.88 -42.11 -53.79
C ASN A 67 -73.73 -43.13 -52.65
N ASN A 68 -72.95 -44.19 -52.84
CA ASN A 68 -72.69 -45.21 -51.82
C ASN A 68 -71.30 -45.82 -52.04
N ILE A 69 -70.45 -45.78 -51.01
CA ILE A 69 -69.10 -46.38 -51.04
C ILE A 69 -69.01 -47.72 -50.30
N SER A 70 -70.06 -48.16 -49.61
CA SER A 70 -70.05 -49.42 -48.87
C SER A 70 -70.06 -50.66 -49.78
N THR A 71 -70.35 -50.49 -51.07
CA THR A 71 -70.33 -51.56 -52.09
C THR A 71 -69.03 -51.53 -52.91
N GLY A 72 -68.53 -52.71 -53.28
CA GLY A 72 -67.26 -52.86 -54.01
C GLY A 72 -66.02 -52.43 -53.21
N THR A 73 -64.82 -52.72 -53.70
CA THR A 73 -63.54 -52.36 -53.04
C THR A 73 -62.88 -51.17 -53.75
N ALA A 74 -62.19 -50.29 -53.01
CA ALA A 74 -61.42 -49.18 -53.57
C ALA A 74 -60.12 -49.67 -54.26
N ILE A 75 -60.26 -50.29 -55.42
CA ILE A 75 -59.17 -50.83 -56.25
C ILE A 75 -59.35 -50.43 -57.71
N GLY A 76 -58.31 -50.61 -58.53
CA GLY A 76 -58.35 -50.32 -59.97
C GLY A 76 -58.82 -48.89 -60.26
N GLN A 77 -59.74 -48.73 -61.20
CA GLN A 77 -60.30 -47.42 -61.56
C GLN A 77 -61.08 -46.74 -60.42
N ALA A 78 -61.55 -47.48 -59.42
CA ALA A 78 -62.25 -46.95 -58.25
C ALA A 78 -61.33 -46.67 -57.06
N SER A 79 -60.00 -46.72 -57.22
CA SER A 79 -59.04 -46.62 -56.10
C SER A 79 -59.13 -45.31 -55.32
N ASN A 80 -59.55 -44.21 -55.96
CA ASN A 80 -59.61 -42.89 -55.33
C ASN A 80 -61.03 -42.57 -54.82
N ILE A 81 -61.99 -43.52 -54.89
CA ILE A 81 -63.35 -43.34 -54.38
C ILE A 81 -63.38 -43.70 -52.88
N ASP A 82 -62.96 -42.72 -52.07
CA ASP A 82 -62.84 -42.80 -50.62
C ASP A 82 -64.06 -42.27 -49.85
N ALA A 83 -64.92 -41.50 -50.52
CA ALA A 83 -66.11 -40.88 -49.95
C ALA A 83 -67.23 -40.73 -50.99
N VAL A 84 -68.47 -40.61 -50.53
CA VAL A 84 -69.60 -40.16 -51.36
C VAL A 84 -69.31 -38.75 -51.91
N GLY A 85 -69.58 -38.51 -53.20
CA GLY A 85 -69.29 -37.22 -53.82
C GLY A 85 -69.27 -37.25 -55.36
N PHE A 86 -68.93 -36.11 -55.97
CA PHE A 86 -68.72 -36.01 -57.41
C PHE A 86 -67.34 -36.52 -57.80
N TYR A 87 -67.28 -37.33 -58.86
CA TYR A 87 -66.05 -37.86 -59.45
C TYR A 87 -66.11 -37.67 -60.96
N TYR A 88 -64.99 -37.28 -61.57
CA TYR A 88 -64.81 -37.35 -63.02
C TYR A 88 -63.86 -38.49 -63.37
N PHE A 89 -63.96 -39.03 -64.58
CA PHE A 89 -63.01 -40.02 -65.07
C PHE A 89 -61.77 -39.31 -65.64
N ASP A 90 -60.63 -39.50 -64.97
CA ASP A 90 -59.35 -38.97 -65.40
C ASP A 90 -58.68 -39.98 -66.35
N GLY A 91 -58.68 -39.65 -67.64
CA GLY A 91 -58.06 -40.48 -68.67
C GLY A 91 -56.55 -40.63 -68.55
N SER A 92 -55.86 -39.72 -67.84
CA SER A 92 -54.39 -39.81 -67.67
C SER A 92 -54.00 -40.88 -66.64
N THR A 93 -54.85 -41.12 -65.63
CA THR A 93 -54.61 -42.11 -64.57
C THR A 93 -55.52 -43.33 -64.66
N SER A 94 -56.49 -43.33 -65.59
CA SER A 94 -57.58 -44.32 -65.75
C SER A 94 -58.35 -44.58 -64.44
N LYS A 95 -58.62 -43.51 -63.69
CA LYS A 95 -59.27 -43.56 -62.38
C LYS A 95 -60.39 -42.53 -62.26
N TRP A 96 -61.37 -42.85 -61.42
CA TRP A 96 -62.34 -41.88 -60.93
C TRP A 96 -61.65 -40.94 -59.95
N THR A 97 -61.45 -39.69 -60.35
CA THR A 97 -60.81 -38.66 -59.52
C THR A 97 -61.89 -37.80 -58.90
N LYS A 98 -61.78 -37.61 -57.57
CA LYS A 98 -62.73 -36.80 -56.80
C LYS A 98 -62.67 -35.36 -57.29
N LEU A 99 -63.83 -34.77 -57.53
CA LEU A 99 -63.94 -33.34 -57.80
C LEU A 99 -63.83 -32.60 -56.45
N SER A 100 -62.59 -32.46 -55.96
CA SER A 100 -62.26 -31.83 -54.68
C SER A 100 -61.53 -30.50 -54.91
N THR A 101 -61.64 -29.61 -53.94
CA THR A 101 -60.73 -28.46 -53.79
C THR A 101 -59.42 -28.97 -53.19
N ASP A 102 -58.30 -28.73 -53.86
CA ASP A 102 -56.97 -29.18 -53.40
C ASP A 102 -56.61 -28.61 -52.01
N SER A 103 -56.44 -29.50 -51.04
CA SER A 103 -55.80 -29.18 -49.76
C SER A 103 -54.30 -28.95 -50.01
N ASN A 104 -53.84 -27.73 -49.74
CA ASN A 104 -52.44 -27.36 -49.81
C ASN A 104 -51.98 -26.70 -48.49
N ILE A 105 -50.67 -26.52 -48.32
CA ILE A 105 -50.07 -25.94 -47.11
C ILE A 105 -50.51 -24.50 -46.79
N TYR A 106 -51.26 -23.84 -47.67
CA TYR A 106 -51.75 -22.48 -47.49
C TYR A 106 -53.20 -22.40 -47.00
N ASN A 107 -54.02 -23.45 -47.21
CA ASN A 107 -55.46 -23.43 -46.97
C ASN A 107 -56.00 -24.52 -46.03
N ALA A 108 -55.15 -25.45 -45.57
CA ALA A 108 -55.53 -26.49 -44.61
C ALA A 108 -54.36 -26.88 -43.67
N ASN A 109 -54.68 -27.18 -42.42
CA ASN A 109 -53.72 -27.74 -41.46
C ASN A 109 -53.45 -29.23 -41.77
N GLY A 110 -52.24 -29.72 -41.52
CA GLY A 110 -51.92 -31.13 -41.67
C GLY A 110 -50.43 -31.46 -41.44
N SER A 111 -50.13 -32.76 -41.45
CA SER A 111 -48.76 -33.28 -41.39
C SER A 111 -48.18 -33.49 -42.77
N LEU A 112 -46.88 -33.27 -42.89
CA LEU A 112 -46.14 -33.37 -44.15
C LEU A 112 -45.40 -34.71 -44.20
N THR A 113 -45.57 -35.46 -45.29
CA THR A 113 -45.17 -36.88 -45.42
C THR A 113 -43.73 -37.11 -45.92
N GLY A 114 -42.97 -36.04 -46.14
CA GLY A 114 -41.59 -36.07 -46.66
C GLY A 114 -41.06 -34.64 -46.82
N ASN A 115 -39.75 -34.44 -46.92
CA ASN A 115 -39.12 -33.10 -46.94
C ASN A 115 -39.62 -32.20 -48.09
N ARG A 116 -39.74 -30.90 -47.83
CA ARG A 116 -40.10 -29.89 -48.85
C ARG A 116 -38.90 -28.98 -49.06
N THR A 117 -38.59 -28.72 -50.33
CA THR A 117 -37.57 -27.74 -50.72
C THR A 117 -38.23 -26.69 -51.59
N VAL A 118 -38.17 -25.43 -51.17
CA VAL A 118 -38.62 -24.29 -51.99
C VAL A 118 -37.45 -23.79 -52.82
N VAL A 119 -37.43 -24.11 -54.11
CA VAL A 119 -36.42 -23.61 -55.05
C VAL A 119 -36.84 -22.21 -55.52
N GLN A 120 -36.14 -21.17 -55.03
CA GLN A 120 -36.53 -19.78 -55.28
C GLN A 120 -35.93 -19.17 -56.57
N GLY A 121 -34.77 -19.66 -57.02
CA GLY A 121 -34.05 -19.03 -58.15
C GLY A 121 -33.67 -17.59 -57.81
N ALA A 122 -34.06 -16.64 -58.66
CA ALA A 122 -33.88 -15.20 -58.43
C ALA A 122 -35.02 -14.54 -57.63
N ASN A 123 -36.08 -15.28 -57.27
CA ASN A 123 -37.25 -14.73 -56.58
C ASN A 123 -37.06 -14.75 -55.05
N THR A 124 -37.86 -13.95 -54.34
CA THR A 124 -37.90 -13.95 -52.86
C THR A 124 -39.18 -14.61 -52.35
N LEU A 125 -39.09 -15.43 -51.30
CA LEU A 125 -40.22 -15.86 -50.49
C LEU A 125 -40.41 -14.88 -49.31
N ALA A 126 -41.49 -14.09 -49.34
CA ALA A 126 -41.80 -13.10 -48.31
C ALA A 126 -42.97 -13.55 -47.44
N PHE A 127 -42.82 -13.37 -46.12
CA PHE A 127 -43.91 -13.52 -45.14
C PHE A 127 -44.29 -12.12 -44.63
N THR A 128 -45.50 -11.65 -44.95
CA THR A 128 -45.97 -10.29 -44.62
C THR A 128 -46.95 -10.30 -43.44
N GLY A 129 -46.48 -10.76 -42.28
CA GLY A 129 -47.27 -10.73 -41.05
C GLY A 129 -47.32 -9.34 -40.41
N THR A 130 -48.37 -9.08 -39.61
CA THR A 130 -48.52 -7.86 -38.80
C THR A 130 -48.66 -8.15 -37.30
N GLN A 131 -48.51 -9.42 -36.90
CA GLN A 131 -48.73 -9.89 -35.54
C GLN A 131 -47.42 -10.31 -34.85
N VAL A 132 -47.47 -10.46 -33.53
CA VAL A 132 -46.42 -11.19 -32.78
C VAL A 132 -46.37 -12.65 -33.26
N ASN A 133 -45.18 -13.26 -33.24
CA ASN A 133 -44.97 -14.66 -33.66
C ASN A 133 -45.49 -15.02 -35.08
N ALA A 134 -45.47 -14.05 -36.02
CA ALA A 134 -46.03 -14.24 -37.36
C ALA A 134 -45.26 -15.25 -38.22
N VAL A 135 -43.97 -15.44 -37.96
CA VAL A 135 -43.21 -16.62 -38.40
C VAL A 135 -42.75 -17.34 -37.14
N SER A 136 -43.12 -18.61 -37.00
CA SER A 136 -42.94 -19.42 -35.80
C SER A 136 -42.38 -20.78 -36.16
N VAL A 137 -41.34 -21.21 -35.44
CA VAL A 137 -40.83 -22.59 -35.44
C VAL A 137 -40.95 -23.09 -34.02
N ASP A 138 -41.73 -24.15 -33.82
CA ASP A 138 -42.01 -24.78 -32.53
C ASP A 138 -42.34 -23.75 -31.42
N GLY A 139 -43.32 -22.88 -31.72
CA GLY A 139 -43.80 -21.84 -30.81
C GLY A 139 -42.78 -20.72 -30.58
N ASN A 140 -41.84 -20.95 -29.65
CA ASN A 140 -40.87 -19.95 -29.21
C ASN A 140 -39.41 -20.26 -29.61
N THR A 141 -39.12 -21.42 -30.21
CA THR A 141 -37.75 -21.78 -30.61
C THR A 141 -37.16 -20.75 -31.59
N LEU A 142 -37.92 -20.35 -32.61
CA LEU A 142 -37.68 -19.15 -33.41
C LEU A 142 -39.01 -18.43 -33.64
N SER A 143 -39.07 -17.16 -33.24
CA SER A 143 -40.24 -16.30 -33.37
C SER A 143 -39.88 -14.99 -34.07
N VAL A 144 -40.66 -14.60 -35.08
CA VAL A 144 -40.61 -13.26 -35.67
C VAL A 144 -41.83 -12.47 -35.20
N ASP A 145 -41.59 -11.53 -34.30
CA ASP A 145 -42.55 -10.49 -33.91
C ASP A 145 -42.59 -9.42 -35.01
N ALA A 146 -43.46 -9.65 -35.99
CA ALA A 146 -43.63 -8.77 -37.14
C ALA A 146 -44.38 -7.48 -36.77
N ALA A 147 -45.19 -7.48 -35.71
CA ALA A 147 -45.83 -6.27 -35.20
C ALA A 147 -44.80 -5.19 -34.77
N ASN A 148 -43.65 -5.62 -34.23
CA ASN A 148 -42.63 -4.70 -33.67
C ASN A 148 -41.27 -4.76 -34.37
N ASN A 149 -41.13 -5.55 -35.44
CA ASN A 149 -39.88 -5.78 -36.17
C ASN A 149 -38.76 -6.32 -35.25
N ARG A 150 -39.02 -7.45 -34.58
CA ARG A 150 -38.12 -8.13 -33.62
C ARG A 150 -38.05 -9.63 -33.87
N VAL A 151 -36.98 -10.27 -33.39
CA VAL A 151 -36.76 -11.73 -33.44
C VAL A 151 -36.54 -12.27 -32.04
N GLY A 152 -37.30 -13.30 -31.66
CA GLY A 152 -37.12 -14.08 -30.44
C GLY A 152 -36.51 -15.45 -30.74
N ILE A 153 -35.60 -15.90 -29.87
CA ILE A 153 -35.11 -17.27 -29.75
C ILE A 153 -35.40 -17.70 -28.31
N GLY A 154 -36.17 -18.77 -28.11
CA GLY A 154 -36.70 -19.16 -26.79
C GLY A 154 -37.77 -18.22 -26.21
N THR A 155 -38.29 -17.27 -26.99
CA THR A 155 -39.39 -16.35 -26.58
C THR A 155 -40.23 -15.90 -27.78
N THR A 156 -41.54 -15.73 -27.57
CA THR A 156 -42.49 -15.13 -28.54
C THR A 156 -42.71 -13.64 -28.32
N THR A 157 -42.23 -13.11 -27.19
CA THR A 157 -42.34 -11.71 -26.78
C THR A 157 -40.94 -11.13 -26.59
N PRO A 158 -40.10 -11.07 -27.65
CA PRO A 158 -38.83 -10.37 -27.57
C PRO A 158 -39.08 -8.91 -27.17
N ASP A 159 -38.27 -8.35 -26.27
CA ASP A 159 -38.39 -6.95 -25.86
C ASP A 159 -37.52 -6.02 -26.73
N THR A 160 -36.43 -6.54 -27.29
CA THR A 160 -35.48 -5.83 -28.16
C THR A 160 -35.38 -6.48 -29.55
N LYS A 161 -34.56 -5.92 -30.47
CA LYS A 161 -34.48 -6.39 -31.86
C LYS A 161 -34.16 -7.87 -32.00
N LEU A 162 -33.32 -8.39 -31.12
CA LEU A 162 -33.03 -9.82 -30.98
C LEU A 162 -33.00 -10.16 -29.48
N THR A 163 -33.96 -10.97 -29.02
CA THR A 163 -33.95 -11.51 -27.66
C THR A 163 -33.67 -13.01 -27.71
N ILE A 164 -32.59 -13.44 -27.07
CA ILE A 164 -32.29 -14.86 -26.82
C ILE A 164 -32.66 -15.15 -25.36
N ASN A 165 -33.81 -15.77 -25.15
CA ASN A 165 -34.26 -16.21 -23.82
C ASN A 165 -33.80 -17.66 -23.60
N THR A 166 -33.03 -17.89 -22.54
CA THR A 166 -32.55 -19.21 -22.15
C THR A 166 -33.06 -19.58 -20.77
N PRO A 167 -33.17 -20.88 -20.43
CA PRO A 167 -33.31 -21.30 -19.05
C PRO A 167 -32.15 -20.78 -18.18
N ASP A 168 -32.33 -20.77 -16.86
CA ASP A 168 -31.23 -20.48 -15.93
C ASP A 168 -30.10 -21.51 -16.11
N ASN A 169 -28.86 -21.06 -15.91
CA ASN A 169 -27.62 -21.82 -16.09
C ASN A 169 -27.37 -22.32 -17.52
N SER A 170 -27.70 -21.51 -18.52
CA SER A 170 -27.57 -21.86 -19.94
C SER A 170 -26.81 -20.81 -20.75
N PHE A 171 -26.23 -21.25 -21.87
CA PHE A 171 -25.62 -20.37 -22.87
C PHE A 171 -26.65 -19.94 -23.93
N GLY A 172 -26.65 -18.66 -24.29
CA GLY A 172 -27.53 -18.10 -25.34
C GLY A 172 -26.84 -18.05 -26.70
N LEU A 173 -25.99 -17.05 -26.90
CA LEU A 173 -25.21 -16.92 -28.13
C LEU A 173 -23.97 -17.82 -28.08
N ASN A 174 -23.64 -18.49 -29.18
CA ASN A 174 -22.34 -19.15 -29.40
C ASN A 174 -21.80 -18.78 -30.79
N HIS A 175 -20.81 -17.88 -30.85
CA HIS A 175 -20.07 -17.62 -32.09
C HIS A 175 -18.82 -18.50 -32.12
N THR A 176 -18.74 -19.43 -33.07
CA THR A 176 -17.65 -20.40 -33.17
C THR A 176 -17.28 -20.74 -34.61
N ASN A 177 -15.99 -21.03 -34.84
CA ASN A 177 -15.46 -21.65 -36.05
C ASN A 177 -15.07 -23.13 -35.85
N GLY A 178 -15.53 -23.77 -34.77
CA GLY A 178 -15.12 -25.10 -34.33
C GLY A 178 -13.91 -25.13 -33.39
N SER A 179 -12.94 -24.21 -33.53
CA SER A 179 -11.74 -24.14 -32.66
C SER A 179 -11.83 -23.13 -31.53
N VAL A 180 -12.51 -22.00 -31.76
CA VAL A 180 -12.73 -20.94 -30.75
C VAL A 180 -14.22 -20.77 -30.53
N SER A 181 -14.67 -20.57 -29.29
CA SER A 181 -16.09 -20.30 -28.98
C SER A 181 -16.22 -19.08 -28.07
N LEU A 182 -16.90 -18.03 -28.55
CA LEU A 182 -17.34 -16.88 -27.76
C LEU A 182 -18.81 -17.11 -27.36
N LYS A 183 -19.09 -17.19 -26.06
CA LYS A 183 -20.44 -17.47 -25.56
C LYS A 183 -20.95 -16.44 -24.56
N SER A 184 -22.26 -16.20 -24.59
CA SER A 184 -22.99 -15.51 -23.51
C SER A 184 -23.66 -16.54 -22.59
N TYR A 185 -23.62 -16.33 -21.28
CA TYR A 185 -24.18 -17.22 -20.26
C TYR A 185 -25.01 -16.43 -19.25
N ILE A 186 -26.15 -16.97 -18.86
CA ILE A 186 -27.01 -16.46 -17.78
C ILE A 186 -27.30 -17.63 -16.83
N GLY A 187 -26.99 -17.45 -15.54
CA GLY A 187 -27.11 -18.53 -14.56
C GLY A 187 -26.82 -18.11 -13.13
N GLY A 188 -27.69 -18.47 -12.18
CA GLY A 188 -27.39 -18.34 -10.74
C GLY A 188 -27.13 -16.90 -10.28
N GLY A 189 -27.79 -15.92 -10.92
CA GLY A 189 -27.58 -14.48 -10.66
C GLY A 189 -26.35 -13.87 -11.35
N VAL A 190 -25.60 -14.64 -12.14
CA VAL A 190 -24.41 -14.19 -12.88
C VAL A 190 -24.71 -14.09 -14.38
N VAL A 191 -24.16 -13.06 -15.02
CA VAL A 191 -24.08 -12.93 -16.47
C VAL A 191 -22.61 -12.94 -16.88
N SER A 192 -22.22 -13.74 -17.87
CA SER A 192 -20.87 -13.68 -18.43
C SER A 192 -20.87 -13.67 -19.96
N LEU A 193 -19.83 -13.03 -20.52
CA LEU A 193 -19.47 -13.06 -21.93
C LEU A 193 -17.98 -13.39 -22.01
N GLY A 194 -17.61 -14.52 -22.61
CA GLY A 194 -16.22 -14.93 -22.67
C GLY A 194 -15.94 -16.10 -23.61
N THR A 195 -14.67 -16.46 -23.70
CA THR A 195 -14.22 -17.64 -24.44
C THR A 195 -14.41 -18.89 -23.58
N THR A 196 -15.03 -19.95 -24.14
CA THR A 196 -15.09 -21.27 -23.47
C THR A 196 -13.96 -22.21 -23.89
N THR A 197 -13.06 -21.74 -24.75
CA THR A 197 -11.83 -22.42 -25.20
C THR A 197 -10.62 -21.66 -24.65
N ALA A 198 -9.42 -22.28 -24.66
CA ALA A 198 -8.18 -21.69 -24.14
C ALA A 198 -7.60 -20.57 -25.04
N ASN A 199 -8.39 -19.55 -25.32
CA ASN A 199 -8.08 -18.41 -26.17
C ASN A 199 -8.38 -17.09 -25.44
N ASP A 200 -7.64 -16.04 -25.79
CA ASP A 200 -7.82 -14.72 -25.20
C ASP A 200 -9.17 -14.08 -25.59
N LEU A 201 -9.83 -13.44 -24.63
CA LEU A 201 -10.89 -12.48 -24.91
C LEU A 201 -10.26 -11.11 -25.18
N ARG A 202 -10.46 -10.56 -26.38
CA ARG A 202 -9.88 -9.27 -26.82
C ARG A 202 -10.95 -8.22 -27.06
N PHE A 203 -10.75 -7.03 -26.50
CA PHE A 203 -11.52 -5.83 -26.82
C PHE A 203 -10.72 -4.98 -27.82
N THR A 204 -11.32 -4.70 -28.97
CA THR A 204 -10.67 -4.02 -30.10
C THR A 204 -11.44 -2.76 -30.49
N THR A 205 -10.70 -1.70 -30.83
CA THR A 205 -11.25 -0.53 -31.54
C THR A 205 -10.34 -0.20 -32.72
N ASN A 206 -10.91 0.23 -33.85
CA ASN A 206 -10.17 0.47 -35.09
C ASN A 206 -9.22 -0.69 -35.47
N ASN A 207 -9.76 -1.92 -35.48
CA ASN A 207 -9.04 -3.16 -35.79
C ASN A 207 -7.77 -3.42 -34.95
N THR A 208 -7.62 -2.74 -33.81
CA THR A 208 -6.45 -2.84 -32.93
C THR A 208 -6.89 -3.28 -31.54
N GLN A 209 -6.19 -4.24 -30.95
CA GLN A 209 -6.40 -4.66 -29.56
C GLN A 209 -6.08 -3.51 -28.59
N LYS A 210 -7.01 -3.24 -27.67
CA LYS A 210 -6.86 -2.22 -26.61
C LYS A 210 -6.81 -2.83 -25.22
N MET A 211 -7.61 -3.88 -25.01
CA MET A 211 -7.57 -4.70 -23.81
C MET A 211 -7.65 -6.18 -24.18
N SER A 212 -7.02 -7.04 -23.39
CA SER A 212 -7.28 -8.48 -23.41
C SER A 212 -7.27 -9.12 -22.03
N ILE A 213 -8.05 -10.18 -21.89
CA ILE A 213 -7.92 -11.17 -20.84
C ILE A 213 -7.34 -12.42 -21.52
N THR A 214 -6.14 -12.86 -21.12
CA THR A 214 -5.51 -14.05 -21.70
C THR A 214 -6.14 -15.33 -21.17
N SER A 215 -5.95 -16.46 -21.85
CA SER A 215 -6.38 -17.76 -21.33
C SER A 215 -5.71 -18.17 -20.00
N ALA A 216 -4.55 -17.57 -19.67
CA ALA A 216 -3.88 -17.71 -18.36
C ALA A 216 -4.45 -16.76 -17.26
N GLY A 217 -5.49 -15.98 -17.58
CA GLY A 217 -6.15 -15.06 -16.65
C GLY A 217 -5.40 -13.76 -16.38
N ASN A 218 -4.47 -13.35 -17.26
CA ASN A 218 -3.79 -12.05 -17.16
C ASN A 218 -4.55 -10.99 -17.97
N VAL A 219 -4.73 -9.79 -17.39
CA VAL A 219 -5.33 -8.65 -18.08
C VAL A 219 -4.23 -7.74 -18.64
N GLY A 220 -4.33 -7.40 -19.92
CA GLY A 220 -3.45 -6.43 -20.59
C GLY A 220 -4.27 -5.22 -21.06
N ILE A 221 -3.82 -4.00 -20.74
CA ILE A 221 -4.33 -2.75 -21.31
C ILE A 221 -3.17 -2.09 -22.08
N GLY A 222 -3.36 -1.82 -23.38
CA GLY A 222 -2.29 -1.30 -24.24
C GLY A 222 -1.23 -2.32 -24.65
N THR A 223 -1.38 -3.59 -24.26
CA THR A 223 -0.50 -4.70 -24.63
C THR A 223 -1.31 -5.98 -24.90
N SER A 224 -0.79 -6.85 -25.77
CA SER A 224 -1.33 -8.18 -26.06
C SER A 224 -0.62 -9.31 -25.32
N THR A 225 0.50 -9.02 -24.65
CA THR A 225 1.36 -10.00 -23.98
C THR A 225 1.62 -9.55 -22.53
N PRO A 226 0.60 -9.54 -21.66
CA PRO A 226 0.77 -9.19 -20.25
C PRO A 226 1.60 -10.26 -19.53
N ASP A 227 2.74 -9.83 -18.97
CA ASP A 227 3.68 -10.61 -18.17
C ASP A 227 3.26 -10.80 -16.70
N SER A 228 2.19 -10.12 -16.28
CA SER A 228 1.64 -10.16 -14.93
C SER A 228 0.11 -10.20 -14.95
N LYS A 229 -0.53 -10.33 -13.77
CA LYS A 229 -2.00 -10.38 -13.67
C LYS A 229 -2.70 -9.14 -14.21
N LEU A 230 -2.06 -7.97 -14.13
CA LEU A 230 -2.51 -6.72 -14.76
C LEU A 230 -1.29 -5.97 -15.30
N THR A 231 -1.10 -5.99 -16.61
CA THR A 231 -0.08 -5.16 -17.28
C THR A 231 -0.78 -4.00 -18.00
N ILE A 232 -0.35 -2.76 -17.71
CA ILE A 232 -0.81 -1.54 -18.37
C ILE A 232 0.38 -0.91 -19.05
N THR A 233 0.41 -0.95 -20.39
CA THR A 233 1.44 -0.29 -21.18
C THR A 233 0.90 1.05 -21.66
N ALA A 234 1.58 2.13 -21.28
CA ALA A 234 1.35 3.48 -21.80
C ALA A 234 2.54 3.89 -22.69
N PRO A 235 2.35 4.79 -23.68
CA PRO A 235 3.46 5.40 -24.41
C PRO A 235 4.42 6.15 -23.48
N ASP A 236 5.63 6.47 -23.96
CA ASP A 236 6.54 7.35 -23.22
C ASP A 236 5.88 8.72 -22.96
N ASN A 237 6.15 9.31 -21.79
CA ASN A 237 5.57 10.55 -21.29
C ASN A 237 4.04 10.52 -21.12
N SER A 238 3.49 9.38 -20.69
CA SER A 238 2.06 9.18 -20.50
C SER A 238 1.71 8.65 -19.11
N PHE A 239 0.46 8.85 -18.71
CA PHE A 239 -0.11 8.26 -17.50
C PHE A 239 -0.78 6.91 -17.82
N GLY A 240 -0.48 5.88 -17.03
CA GLY A 240 -1.07 4.54 -17.21
C GLY A 240 -2.35 4.35 -16.39
N LEU A 241 -2.28 4.58 -15.08
CA LEU A 241 -3.43 4.58 -14.17
C LEU A 241 -3.86 6.01 -13.89
N HIS A 242 -5.17 6.28 -13.94
CA HIS A 242 -5.77 7.55 -13.55
C HIS A 242 -7.03 7.29 -12.74
N HIS A 243 -6.95 7.51 -11.42
CA HIS A 243 -8.11 7.45 -10.53
C HIS A 243 -8.48 8.88 -10.12
N THR A 244 -9.68 9.32 -10.47
CA THR A 244 -10.17 10.68 -10.22
C THR A 244 -11.66 10.71 -9.93
N ASN A 245 -12.07 11.66 -9.08
CA ASN A 245 -13.47 12.07 -8.90
C ASN A 245 -13.78 13.44 -9.55
N GLY A 246 -12.84 13.97 -10.33
CA GLY A 246 -12.91 15.29 -10.98
C GLY A 246 -12.20 16.41 -10.22
N SER A 247 -12.08 16.31 -8.89
CA SER A 247 -11.39 17.29 -8.03
C SER A 247 -10.04 16.79 -7.50
N THR A 248 -9.93 15.50 -7.19
CA THR A 248 -8.68 14.85 -6.75
C THR A 248 -8.26 13.78 -7.76
N SER A 249 -6.97 13.69 -8.08
CA SER A 249 -6.45 12.73 -9.05
C SER A 249 -5.15 12.06 -8.60
N LEU A 250 -5.16 10.73 -8.49
CA LEU A 250 -3.98 9.87 -8.35
C LEU A 250 -3.62 9.32 -9.74
N LYS A 251 -2.34 9.41 -10.13
CA LYS A 251 -1.85 8.86 -11.40
C LYS A 251 -0.51 8.14 -11.27
N SER A 252 -0.31 7.10 -12.08
CA SER A 252 1.02 6.57 -12.41
C SER A 252 1.52 7.18 -13.71
N TYR A 253 2.79 7.58 -13.76
CA TYR A 253 3.45 8.18 -14.92
C TYR A 253 4.72 7.40 -15.27
N ILE A 254 4.94 7.19 -16.57
CA ILE A 254 6.18 6.64 -17.11
C ILE A 254 6.60 7.56 -18.26
N GLY A 255 7.82 8.10 -18.21
CA GLY A 255 8.31 9.04 -19.21
C GLY A 255 9.72 9.54 -18.97
N GLY A 256 10.56 9.62 -20.00
CA GLY A 256 11.85 10.32 -19.91
C GLY A 256 12.82 9.74 -18.87
N GLY A 257 12.77 8.43 -18.64
CA GLY A 257 13.56 7.73 -17.62
C GLY A 257 13.03 7.85 -16.19
N VAL A 258 11.87 8.47 -15.99
CA VAL A 258 11.24 8.66 -14.67
C VAL A 258 9.98 7.81 -14.56
N VAL A 259 9.80 7.17 -13.40
CA VAL A 259 8.55 6.53 -12.99
C VAL A 259 8.05 7.24 -11.75
N SER A 260 6.77 7.63 -11.72
CA SER A 260 6.17 8.23 -10.52
C SER A 260 4.76 7.71 -10.27
N LEU A 261 4.38 7.71 -8.99
CA LEU A 261 3.02 7.50 -8.52
C LEU A 261 2.71 8.65 -7.56
N GLY A 262 1.68 9.44 -7.85
CA GLY A 262 1.38 10.61 -7.03
C GLY A 262 0.09 11.32 -7.41
N THR A 263 -0.20 12.38 -6.68
CA THR A 263 -1.33 13.27 -6.96
C THR A 263 -0.95 14.27 -8.06
N THR A 264 -1.91 14.60 -8.94
CA THR A 264 -1.75 15.69 -9.94
C THR A 264 -2.56 16.95 -9.59
N THR A 265 -3.15 16.95 -8.41
CA THR A 265 -3.92 18.05 -7.80
C THR A 265 -3.29 18.40 -6.45
N ALA A 266 -3.65 19.53 -5.85
CA ALA A 266 -3.07 20.02 -4.58
C ALA A 266 -3.54 19.22 -3.34
N ASN A 267 -3.47 17.89 -3.39
CA ASN A 267 -3.88 16.96 -2.34
C ASN A 267 -2.69 16.10 -1.88
N ASP A 268 -2.70 15.72 -0.60
CA ASP A 268 -1.68 14.85 -0.01
C ASP A 268 -1.68 13.45 -0.64
N LEU A 269 -0.50 12.88 -0.88
CA LEU A 269 -0.34 11.44 -1.11
C LEU A 269 -0.24 10.73 0.24
N ARG A 270 -1.21 9.86 0.55
CA ARG A 270 -1.30 9.14 1.84
C ARG A 270 -1.03 7.65 1.66
N PHE A 271 -0.30 7.08 2.61
CA PHE A 271 -0.08 5.64 2.77
C PHE A 271 -0.83 5.17 4.02
N THR A 272 -1.76 4.25 3.83
CA THR A 272 -2.78 3.87 4.83
C THR A 272 -2.79 2.35 4.99
N THR A 273 -2.77 1.88 6.24
CA THR A 273 -3.02 0.48 6.59
C THR A 273 -4.10 0.42 7.68
N ASN A 274 -4.96 -0.60 7.62
CA ASN A 274 -6.11 -0.74 8.53
C ASN A 274 -6.94 0.56 8.65
N ASN A 275 -7.31 1.15 7.51
CA ASN A 275 -8.07 2.40 7.39
C ASN A 275 -7.50 3.63 8.12
N THR A 276 -6.25 3.57 8.60
CA THR A 276 -5.55 4.67 9.28
C THR A 276 -4.30 5.09 8.51
N GLN A 277 -4.15 6.39 8.26
CA GLN A 277 -2.94 6.98 7.66
C GLN A 277 -1.72 6.68 8.53
N LYS A 278 -0.66 6.13 7.94
CA LYS A 278 0.64 5.87 8.59
C LYS A 278 1.73 6.81 8.12
N MET A 279 1.73 7.16 6.84
CA MET A 279 2.63 8.13 6.24
C MET A 279 1.87 9.02 5.27
N SER A 280 2.33 10.26 5.08
CA SER A 280 1.89 11.11 3.98
C SER A 280 2.99 12.03 3.47
N ILE A 281 2.93 12.33 2.18
CA ILE A 281 3.58 13.49 1.56
C ILE A 281 2.47 14.53 1.36
N THR A 282 2.55 15.66 2.06
CA THR A 282 1.55 16.73 1.92
C THR A 282 1.68 17.43 0.56
N SER A 283 0.66 18.17 0.13
CA SER A 283 0.76 19.00 -1.10
C SER A 283 1.85 20.09 -1.03
N ALA A 284 2.28 20.46 0.17
CA ALA A 284 3.42 21.35 0.41
C ALA A 284 4.80 20.63 0.41
N GLY A 285 4.84 19.30 0.24
CA GLY A 285 6.07 18.50 0.14
C GLY A 285 6.61 17.93 1.46
N ASN A 286 5.94 18.16 2.60
CA ASN A 286 6.39 17.62 3.89
C ASN A 286 6.00 16.14 4.05
N VAL A 287 6.94 15.32 4.51
CA VAL A 287 6.74 13.90 4.84
C VAL A 287 6.40 13.75 6.33
N GLY A 288 5.17 13.31 6.63
CA GLY A 288 4.75 12.92 7.97
C GLY A 288 4.76 11.41 8.15
N ILE A 289 5.36 10.89 9.23
CA ILE A 289 5.26 9.49 9.67
C ILE A 289 4.61 9.47 11.05
N GLY A 290 3.48 8.78 11.20
CA GLY A 290 2.69 8.77 12.44
C GLY A 290 1.93 10.08 12.73
N THR A 291 1.90 11.02 11.80
CA THR A 291 1.21 12.31 11.93
C THR A 291 0.65 12.79 10.59
N VAL A 292 -0.48 13.48 10.63
CA VAL A 292 -1.15 14.06 9.44
C VAL A 292 -0.84 15.55 9.27
N THR A 293 -0.19 16.18 10.25
CA THR A 293 0.17 17.61 10.28
C THR A 293 1.68 17.79 10.51
N PRO A 294 2.54 17.36 9.56
CA PRO A 294 4.00 17.47 9.71
C PRO A 294 4.43 18.93 9.91
N GLN A 295 5.21 19.20 10.97
CA GLN A 295 5.65 20.54 11.37
C GLN A 295 7.00 20.95 10.74
N LYS A 296 7.65 20.00 10.04
CA LYS A 296 8.94 20.13 9.32
C LYS A 296 8.91 19.22 8.10
N THR A 297 9.90 19.36 7.20
CA THR A 297 10.02 18.58 5.95
C THR A 297 9.96 17.07 6.17
N LEU A 298 10.55 16.58 7.27
CA LEU A 298 10.31 15.25 7.81
C LEU A 298 9.83 15.39 9.25
N HIS A 299 8.68 14.81 9.59
CA HIS A 299 8.17 14.77 10.97
C HIS A 299 7.78 13.33 11.33
N VAL A 300 8.54 12.72 12.24
CA VAL A 300 8.26 11.39 12.79
C VAL A 300 7.64 11.55 14.17
N SER A 301 6.34 11.28 14.30
CA SER A 301 5.65 11.23 15.59
C SER A 301 5.76 9.80 16.17
N GLY A 302 6.94 9.48 16.71
CA GLY A 302 7.26 8.15 17.24
C GLY A 302 8.78 7.96 17.37
N SER A 303 9.21 6.73 17.70
CA SER A 303 10.63 6.39 17.84
C SER A 303 11.34 6.31 16.48
N LEU A 304 12.57 6.83 16.41
CA LEU A 304 13.47 6.71 15.26
C LEU A 304 14.64 5.79 15.61
N GLN A 305 14.85 4.73 14.83
CA GLN A 305 16.04 3.89 14.89
C GLN A 305 16.93 4.17 13.67
N VAL A 306 18.22 4.43 13.89
CA VAL A 306 19.24 4.61 12.85
C VAL A 306 20.30 3.54 13.08
N THR A 307 20.54 2.68 12.09
CA THR A 307 21.38 1.48 12.23
C THR A 307 22.82 1.65 11.74
N ASN A 308 23.07 2.53 10.77
CA ASN A 308 24.41 2.76 10.21
C ASN A 308 24.99 4.08 10.73
N GLU A 309 24.58 5.22 10.18
CA GLU A 309 25.08 6.54 10.56
C GLU A 309 24.01 7.62 10.43
N LEU A 310 24.20 8.72 11.16
CA LEU A 310 23.40 9.95 11.05
C LEU A 310 24.28 11.07 10.48
N ASN A 311 24.22 11.27 9.16
CA ASN A 311 24.87 12.40 8.49
C ASN A 311 24.09 13.70 8.75
N VAL A 312 24.77 14.70 9.30
CA VAL A 312 24.21 16.04 9.54
C VAL A 312 25.16 17.15 9.10
N GLY A 313 24.57 18.31 8.79
CA GLY A 313 25.24 19.32 7.96
C GLY A 313 25.20 18.95 6.48
N GLY A 314 25.93 19.70 5.65
CA GLY A 314 25.89 19.59 4.20
C GLY A 314 24.82 20.48 3.55
N ASP A 315 24.61 20.29 2.25
CA ASP A 315 23.67 21.04 1.41
C ASP A 315 23.11 20.17 0.27
N VAL A 316 22.39 20.77 -0.70
CA VAL A 316 21.80 20.06 -1.85
C VAL A 316 22.80 19.33 -2.75
N SER A 317 24.09 19.64 -2.64
CA SER A 317 25.20 19.13 -3.46
C SER A 317 26.35 18.49 -2.67
N THR A 318 26.39 18.67 -1.34
CA THR A 318 27.46 18.18 -0.46
C THR A 318 26.90 17.37 0.70
N ALA A 319 27.36 16.14 0.89
CA ALA A 319 26.95 15.30 2.00
C ALA A 319 27.36 15.88 3.36
N GLY A 320 26.54 15.66 4.39
CA GLY A 320 26.85 15.97 5.78
C GLY A 320 27.94 15.05 6.37
N SER A 321 28.31 15.32 7.62
CA SER A 321 29.28 14.50 8.37
C SER A 321 28.56 13.51 9.31
N PRO A 322 29.03 12.25 9.43
CA PRO A 322 28.56 11.31 10.45
C PRO A 322 29.27 11.49 11.80
N GLY A 323 30.20 12.45 11.88
CA GLY A 323 31.12 12.62 13.01
C GLY A 323 32.27 11.61 12.99
N ILE A 324 33.10 11.65 14.03
CA ILE A 324 34.10 10.62 14.33
C ILE A 324 33.87 10.04 15.73
N ALA A 325 34.48 8.90 16.02
CA ALA A 325 34.34 8.23 17.31
C ALA A 325 34.65 9.17 18.50
N GLY A 326 33.78 9.17 19.52
CA GLY A 326 33.90 10.05 20.69
C GLY A 326 33.29 11.45 20.54
N GLN A 327 32.74 11.78 19.37
CA GLN A 327 31.99 13.03 19.18
C GLN A 327 30.54 12.93 19.64
N VAL A 328 30.05 14.03 20.19
CA VAL A 328 28.63 14.26 20.47
C VAL A 328 28.05 15.26 19.47
N LEU A 329 26.76 15.11 19.17
CA LEU A 329 26.08 16.04 18.29
C LEU A 329 25.68 17.31 19.05
N LYS A 330 26.04 18.48 18.53
CA LYS A 330 25.66 19.79 19.08
C LYS A 330 24.66 20.50 18.18
N SER A 331 23.58 21.00 18.80
CA SER A 331 22.71 22.00 18.19
C SER A 331 23.41 23.36 18.12
N ASN A 332 23.36 24.00 16.95
CA ASN A 332 23.89 25.35 16.73
C ASN A 332 22.78 26.43 16.72
N GLY A 333 21.57 26.09 17.16
CA GLY A 333 20.41 26.98 17.16
C GLY A 333 19.56 26.90 15.88
N PRO A 334 18.44 27.63 15.82
CA PRO A 334 17.52 27.60 14.68
C PRO A 334 18.17 28.02 13.36
N GLY A 335 17.92 27.27 12.29
CA GLY A 335 18.42 27.58 10.94
C GLY A 335 19.91 27.27 10.70
N ALA A 336 20.68 26.92 11.74
CA ALA A 336 22.05 26.49 11.60
C ALA A 336 22.14 24.95 11.62
N PRO A 337 22.95 24.31 10.73
CA PRO A 337 23.12 22.87 10.76
C PRO A 337 23.79 22.44 12.09
N PRO A 338 23.35 21.34 12.71
CA PRO A 338 24.02 20.81 13.88
C PRO A 338 25.38 20.23 13.47
N THR A 339 26.34 20.27 14.39
CA THR A 339 27.74 19.86 14.14
C THR A 339 28.21 18.84 15.16
N TRP A 340 29.00 17.87 14.72
CA TRP A 340 29.71 16.97 15.61
C TRP A 340 30.89 17.66 16.28
N GLN A 341 31.09 17.39 17.57
CA GLN A 341 32.17 17.99 18.36
C GLN A 341 32.67 17.00 19.42
N ASN A 342 33.94 17.12 19.81
CA ASN A 342 34.49 16.33 20.91
C ASN A 342 33.83 16.75 22.22
N LEU A 343 33.50 15.79 23.09
CA LEU A 343 33.10 16.08 24.46
C LEU A 343 34.36 16.42 25.27
N ALA A 344 34.37 17.55 25.98
CA ALA A 344 35.45 17.87 26.91
C ALA A 344 35.43 16.86 28.07
N GLY A 345 36.35 15.91 28.05
CA GLY A 345 36.36 14.79 29.01
C GLY A 345 36.47 15.27 30.45
N VAL A 346 35.59 14.77 31.31
CA VAL A 346 35.74 14.89 32.77
C VAL A 346 36.80 13.84 33.19
N PRO A 347 37.87 14.22 33.90
CA PRO A 347 38.89 13.28 34.36
C PRO A 347 38.30 12.17 35.25
N SER A 348 38.85 10.95 35.15
CA SER A 348 38.42 9.79 35.95
C SER A 348 39.17 9.62 37.28
N SER A 349 40.14 10.49 37.59
CA SER A 349 40.94 10.42 38.82
C SER A 349 40.20 11.05 40.01
N ILE A 350 40.47 10.56 41.22
CA ILE A 350 39.87 11.07 42.46
C ILE A 350 40.52 12.42 42.83
N GLY A 351 39.69 13.46 43.04
CA GLY A 351 40.13 14.77 43.55
C GLY A 351 39.30 15.92 42.99
N THR A 352 39.68 17.17 43.31
CA THR A 352 38.99 18.37 42.79
C THR A 352 39.29 18.58 41.31
N VAL A 353 38.24 18.72 40.48
CA VAL A 353 38.40 19.11 39.06
C VAL A 353 38.60 20.62 38.96
N ILE A 354 39.71 21.04 38.35
CA ILE A 354 40.02 22.43 37.96
C ILE A 354 40.05 22.58 36.44
N ALA A 355 39.84 23.80 35.95
CA ALA A 355 40.02 24.15 34.54
C ALA A 355 41.30 24.97 34.38
N VAL A 356 42.31 24.41 33.70
CA VAL A 356 43.55 25.11 33.37
C VAL A 356 43.68 25.13 31.84
N ASN A 357 43.86 26.33 31.27
CA ASN A 357 44.00 26.55 29.82
C ASN A 357 42.87 25.90 28.98
N GLY A 358 41.65 25.88 29.49
CA GLY A 358 40.48 25.31 28.81
C GLY A 358 40.37 23.78 28.87
N GLN A 359 41.22 23.10 29.66
CA GLN A 359 41.16 21.66 29.90
C GLN A 359 40.75 21.36 31.34
N PHE A 360 39.85 20.40 31.53
CA PHE A 360 39.53 19.84 32.85
C PHE A 360 40.66 18.89 33.28
N LEU A 361 41.17 19.09 34.49
CA LEU A 361 42.18 18.23 35.12
C LEU A 361 41.90 18.12 36.62
N VAL A 362 42.36 17.04 37.24
CA VAL A 362 42.31 16.90 38.70
C VAL A 362 43.48 17.67 39.31
N ALA A 363 43.21 18.50 40.31
CA ALA A 363 44.24 19.22 41.03
C ALA A 363 45.07 18.26 41.88
N GLN A 364 46.40 18.38 41.83
CA GLN A 364 47.26 17.77 42.84
C GLN A 364 46.86 18.28 44.24
N GLU A 365 46.67 17.37 45.18
CA GLU A 365 46.31 17.64 46.57
C GLU A 365 47.17 16.77 47.50
N ILE A 366 47.90 17.43 48.41
CA ILE A 366 48.63 16.82 49.53
C ILE A 366 48.02 17.42 50.79
N ILE A 367 47.48 16.59 51.68
CA ILE A 367 46.92 16.98 52.97
C ILE A 367 47.42 15.99 54.01
N VAL A 368 48.21 16.47 54.97
CA VAL A 368 48.90 15.63 55.97
C VAL A 368 48.62 16.13 57.37
N GLN A 369 48.35 15.20 58.27
CA GLN A 369 48.08 15.47 59.67
C GLN A 369 49.20 14.85 60.52
N MET A 370 49.57 15.55 61.58
CA MET A 370 50.56 15.08 62.54
C MET A 370 50.02 13.89 63.34
N THR A 371 50.88 12.93 63.72
CA THR A 371 50.53 11.74 64.51
C THR A 371 51.11 11.72 65.93
N SER A 372 52.12 12.55 66.21
CA SER A 372 52.72 12.71 67.53
C SER A 372 53.45 14.06 67.61
N ASP A 373 53.67 14.58 68.81
CA ASP A 373 54.43 15.81 69.03
C ASP A 373 55.82 15.72 68.38
N PHE A 374 56.35 16.83 67.87
CA PHE A 374 57.69 16.91 67.28
C PHE A 374 58.46 18.10 67.86
N THR A 375 59.60 17.83 68.47
CA THR A 375 60.47 18.84 69.09
C THR A 375 61.64 19.17 68.16
N ALA A 376 61.71 20.42 67.72
CA ALA A 376 62.80 20.95 66.91
C ALA A 376 63.87 21.60 67.81
N MET A 377 65.13 21.23 67.59
CA MET A 377 66.29 21.83 68.26
C MET A 377 66.52 23.29 67.81
N PRO A 378 67.21 24.13 68.62
CA PRO A 378 67.55 25.50 68.25
C PRO A 378 68.36 25.60 66.95
N LEU A 379 68.11 26.63 66.12
CA LEU A 379 68.82 26.85 64.85
C LEU A 379 70.35 26.95 64.99
N SER A 380 70.83 27.45 66.14
CA SER A 380 72.25 27.50 66.50
C SER A 380 72.91 26.11 66.60
N GLN A 381 72.12 25.05 66.81
CA GLN A 381 72.58 23.66 66.88
C GLN A 381 72.33 22.88 65.56
N THR A 382 71.63 23.47 64.58
CA THR A 382 71.29 22.82 63.29
C THR A 382 71.94 23.48 62.08
N GLY A 383 72.99 24.28 62.28
CA GLY A 383 73.70 24.97 61.20
C GLY A 383 72.86 26.06 60.53
N ASN A 384 71.92 26.68 61.24
CA ASN A 384 70.95 27.66 60.73
C ASN A 384 70.00 27.12 59.65
N ILE A 385 69.87 25.79 59.53
CA ILE A 385 68.90 25.14 58.66
C ILE A 385 67.64 24.80 59.49
N PRO A 386 66.44 25.30 59.12
CA PRO A 386 65.20 24.93 59.79
C PRO A 386 64.98 23.41 59.79
N ALA A 387 64.42 22.86 60.86
CA ALA A 387 64.15 21.43 60.97
C ALA A 387 62.94 21.04 60.09
N ALA A 388 63.07 19.94 59.35
CA ALA A 388 61.92 19.29 58.75
C ALA A 388 61.02 18.72 59.85
N ILE A 389 59.74 19.08 59.82
CA ILE A 389 58.79 18.68 60.87
C ILE A 389 58.56 17.17 60.76
N GLY A 390 58.97 16.43 61.79
CA GLY A 390 58.70 15.00 61.91
C GLY A 390 57.24 14.70 62.29
N ASN A 391 56.90 13.41 62.29
CA ASN A 391 55.58 12.88 62.68
C ASN A 391 54.39 13.39 61.84
N LEU A 392 54.60 14.01 60.67
CA LEU A 392 53.54 14.31 59.70
C LEU A 392 53.19 13.06 58.85
N ASN A 393 52.82 11.97 59.52
CA ASN A 393 52.74 10.64 58.91
C ASN A 393 51.33 10.24 58.47
N ASN A 394 50.28 10.94 58.91
CA ASN A 394 48.90 10.62 58.52
C ASN A 394 48.54 11.35 57.21
N LYS A 395 48.61 10.64 56.09
CA LYS A 395 48.23 11.14 54.76
C LYS A 395 46.71 11.13 54.62
N ILE A 396 46.07 12.29 54.79
CA ILE A 396 44.62 12.44 54.55
C ILE A 396 44.33 12.41 53.03
N VAL A 397 45.15 13.12 52.25
CA VAL A 397 45.14 13.08 50.78
C VAL A 397 46.59 13.15 50.30
N ASP A 398 46.98 12.30 49.36
CA ASP A 398 48.25 12.35 48.62
C ASP A 398 47.94 11.75 47.24
N ASN A 399 47.13 12.46 46.44
CA ASN A 399 46.47 11.87 45.27
C ASN A 399 47.43 11.50 44.12
N GLU A 400 48.68 11.95 44.20
CA GLU A 400 49.75 11.61 43.25
C GLU A 400 50.91 10.83 43.88
N ASN A 401 50.82 10.43 45.17
CA ASN A 401 51.86 9.71 45.92
C ASN A 401 53.23 10.41 45.94
N LEU A 402 53.24 11.75 46.07
CA LEU A 402 54.46 12.58 46.04
C LEU A 402 54.83 13.16 47.41
N TYR A 403 54.22 12.69 48.50
CA TYR A 403 54.57 13.06 49.88
C TYR A 403 55.21 11.90 50.66
N THR A 404 56.22 12.21 51.49
CA THR A 404 56.89 11.28 52.41
C THR A 404 57.00 11.91 53.79
N GLY A 405 56.54 11.21 54.82
CA GLY A 405 56.67 11.60 56.23
C GLY A 405 57.30 10.48 57.04
N THR A 406 58.23 10.82 57.92
CA THR A 406 58.83 9.92 58.92
C THR A 406 58.70 10.53 60.31
N SER A 407 59.08 9.78 61.36
CA SER A 407 59.11 10.30 62.73
C SER A 407 60.00 11.54 62.92
N SER A 408 61.00 11.74 62.07
CA SER A 408 62.02 12.79 62.20
C SER A 408 62.08 13.78 61.02
N SER A 409 61.30 13.59 59.95
CA SER A 409 61.36 14.44 58.76
C SER A 409 60.10 14.35 57.90
N ASN A 410 59.98 15.24 56.92
CA ASN A 410 59.03 15.13 55.81
C ASN A 410 59.64 15.71 54.53
N SER A 411 59.09 15.32 53.39
CA SER A 411 59.36 15.92 52.08
C SER A 411 58.21 15.68 51.11
N PHE A 412 58.08 16.53 50.09
CA PHE A 412 57.15 16.34 49.00
C PHE A 412 57.61 17.00 47.69
N LYS A 413 56.97 16.61 46.59
CA LYS A 413 57.13 17.23 45.27
C LYS A 413 55.80 17.70 44.71
N VAL A 414 55.83 18.76 43.92
CA VAL A 414 54.72 19.12 43.04
C VAL A 414 54.88 18.44 41.68
N SER A 415 53.79 18.06 41.03
CA SER A 415 53.83 17.31 39.77
C SER A 415 54.00 18.17 38.51
N ALA A 416 53.69 19.46 38.62
CA ALA A 416 53.85 20.43 37.54
C ALA A 416 54.28 21.79 38.10
N ASP A 417 54.96 22.58 37.27
CA ASP A 417 55.16 23.99 37.56
C ASP A 417 53.80 24.70 37.58
N GLY A 418 53.52 25.45 38.64
CA GLY A 418 52.19 26.00 38.84
C GLY A 418 52.06 26.87 40.09
N VAL A 419 50.84 27.35 40.33
CA VAL A 419 50.50 28.08 41.55
C VAL A 419 49.76 27.14 42.49
N TYR A 420 50.27 27.01 43.70
CA TYR A 420 49.75 26.11 44.71
C TYR A 420 49.26 26.89 45.93
N GLN A 421 48.04 26.58 46.39
CA GLN A 421 47.52 27.03 47.67
C GLN A 421 48.16 26.22 48.78
N ILE A 422 48.66 26.94 49.78
CA ILE A 422 49.28 26.40 50.97
C ILE A 422 48.38 26.75 52.15
N THR A 423 47.92 25.73 52.87
CA THR A 423 47.18 25.89 54.13
C THR A 423 47.91 25.09 55.19
N MET A 424 48.46 25.77 56.18
CA MET A 424 49.17 25.16 57.30
C MET A 424 48.59 25.69 58.59
N ASN A 425 48.29 24.80 59.54
CA ASN A 425 47.94 25.15 60.90
C ASN A 425 48.78 24.28 61.85
N ALA A 426 49.44 24.90 62.82
CA ALA A 426 50.18 24.18 63.85
C ALA A 426 50.13 24.91 65.19
N GLN A 427 49.98 24.18 66.28
CA GLN A 427 50.14 24.74 67.63
C GLN A 427 51.57 24.46 68.10
N LEU A 428 52.25 25.50 68.56
CA LEU A 428 53.63 25.45 69.05
C LEU A 428 53.65 25.61 70.57
N SER A 429 54.56 24.89 71.23
CA SER A 429 54.93 25.03 72.64
C SER A 429 56.45 25.17 72.76
N THR A 430 56.94 25.83 73.80
CA THR A 430 58.38 25.88 74.15
C THR A 430 58.53 25.87 75.66
N THR A 431 59.40 25.01 76.16
CA THR A 431 59.81 24.90 77.56
C THR A 431 60.95 25.88 77.91
N ASP A 432 61.71 26.34 76.91
CA ASP A 432 62.90 27.17 77.09
C ASP A 432 62.59 28.69 77.04
N ASN A 433 62.00 29.22 78.11
CA ASN A 433 61.82 30.67 78.33
C ASN A 433 62.36 31.14 79.71
N PRO A 434 63.67 31.11 80.00
CA PRO A 434 64.18 31.31 81.35
C PRO A 434 64.13 32.74 81.91
N ASN A 435 63.68 33.74 81.12
CA ASN A 435 63.74 35.17 81.47
C ASN A 435 62.64 36.04 80.81
N GLY A 436 61.56 35.46 80.30
CA GLY A 436 60.47 36.22 79.65
C GLY A 436 60.84 36.86 78.29
N THR A 437 61.95 36.46 77.67
CA THR A 437 62.35 36.95 76.35
C THR A 437 61.61 36.16 75.26
N PRO A 438 60.77 36.80 74.42
CA PRO A 438 60.03 36.08 73.39
C PRO A 438 60.96 35.49 72.33
N THR A 439 60.55 34.37 71.74
CA THR A 439 61.21 33.80 70.56
C THR A 439 60.38 34.09 69.30
N MET A 440 60.96 33.92 68.12
CA MET A 440 60.28 34.15 66.85
C MET A 440 60.32 32.88 66.01
N PRO A 441 59.53 31.85 66.34
CA PRO A 441 59.47 30.64 65.54
C PRO A 441 58.91 30.97 64.15
N VAL A 442 59.43 30.23 63.18
CA VAL A 442 59.13 30.39 61.76
C VAL A 442 58.63 29.06 61.24
N LEU A 443 57.37 29.02 60.82
CA LEU A 443 56.72 27.84 60.25
C LEU A 443 56.44 28.08 58.76
N GLY A 444 56.68 27.09 57.91
CA GLY A 444 56.38 27.25 56.50
C GLY A 444 56.83 26.10 55.61
N ILE A 445 56.89 26.37 54.31
CA ILE A 445 57.49 25.50 53.31
C ILE A 445 58.90 25.99 53.01
N TRP A 446 59.85 25.08 53.18
CA TRP A 446 61.22 25.18 52.71
C TRP A 446 61.35 24.47 51.37
N ASP A 447 62.13 25.05 50.47
CA ASP A 447 62.62 24.42 49.26
C ASP A 447 63.98 23.78 49.56
N ASP A 448 63.99 22.46 49.66
CA ASP A 448 65.17 21.65 49.95
C ASP A 448 66.19 21.67 48.80
N THR A 449 65.76 21.99 47.57
CA THR A 449 66.63 22.04 46.39
C THR A 449 67.51 23.29 46.40
N ILE A 450 66.96 24.45 46.77
CA ILE A 450 67.71 25.72 46.80
C ILE A 450 68.05 26.23 48.21
N ASN A 451 67.69 25.46 49.26
CA ASN A 451 67.90 25.82 50.67
C ASN A 451 67.32 27.20 51.04
N ALA A 452 66.05 27.43 50.73
CA ALA A 452 65.37 28.70 51.05
C ALA A 452 63.90 28.52 51.47
N TRP A 453 63.38 29.47 52.24
CA TRP A 453 61.94 29.57 52.51
C TRP A 453 61.21 30.06 51.24
N VAL A 454 60.16 29.34 50.82
CA VAL A 454 59.29 29.75 49.70
C VAL A 454 57.93 30.29 50.17
N ALA A 455 57.45 29.84 51.32
CA ALA A 455 56.34 30.45 52.04
C ALA A 455 56.53 30.24 53.54
N ARG A 456 56.30 31.26 54.36
CA ARG A 456 56.44 31.15 55.81
C ARG A 456 55.55 32.14 56.55
N VAL A 457 55.21 31.80 57.78
CA VAL A 457 54.71 32.70 58.81
C VAL A 457 55.75 32.75 59.93
N ASN A 458 56.10 33.97 60.33
CA ASN A 458 56.94 34.26 61.50
C ASN A 458 56.14 35.19 62.40
N ASP A 459 56.04 34.84 63.67
CA ASP A 459 55.31 35.63 64.66
C ASP A 459 56.10 35.62 65.98
N VAL A 460 55.81 36.57 66.85
CA VAL A 460 56.43 36.67 68.16
C VAL A 460 55.72 35.71 69.10
N TYR A 461 56.45 34.71 69.59
CA TYR A 461 55.97 33.77 70.59
C TYR A 461 56.04 34.41 71.99
N TRP A 462 54.89 34.87 72.51
CA TRP A 462 54.82 35.61 73.79
C TRP A 462 54.44 34.73 75.00
N ALA A 463 54.33 33.42 74.81
CA ALA A 463 53.79 32.54 75.84
C ALA A 463 54.73 32.50 77.08
N GLY A 464 54.23 33.02 78.20
CA GLY A 464 55.03 33.41 79.37
C GLY A 464 55.73 32.24 80.07
N SER A 465 56.83 32.53 80.77
CA SER A 465 57.69 31.56 81.46
C SER A 465 57.06 30.85 82.68
N VAL A 466 55.78 31.09 82.96
CA VAL A 466 55.10 30.56 84.14
C VAL A 466 54.18 29.41 83.72
N PRO A 467 54.36 28.18 84.25
CA PRO A 467 53.36 27.14 84.13
C PRO A 467 52.07 27.59 84.81
N VAL A 468 51.11 28.10 84.03
CA VAL A 468 49.75 28.32 84.54
C VAL A 468 49.11 26.95 84.73
N ALA A 469 48.41 26.76 85.86
CA ALA A 469 47.76 25.50 86.22
C ALA A 469 46.89 24.96 85.06
N GLY A 470 47.43 24.02 84.27
CA GLY A 470 46.85 23.60 82.99
C GLY A 470 47.83 23.25 81.87
N GLY A 471 49.13 23.57 81.98
CA GLY A 471 50.18 23.02 81.10
C GLY A 471 51.18 24.04 80.54
N GLU A 472 52.12 23.57 79.71
CA GLU A 472 53.01 24.44 78.93
C GLU A 472 52.20 25.47 78.12
N PRO A 473 52.68 26.72 78.00
CA PRO A 473 51.97 27.75 77.27
C PRO A 473 52.07 27.45 75.75
N ARG A 474 51.07 27.84 74.95
CA ARG A 474 50.95 27.44 73.53
C ARG A 474 50.45 28.58 72.64
N GLN A 475 50.85 28.60 71.37
CA GLN A 475 50.37 29.56 70.35
C GLN A 475 50.15 28.86 69.01
N THR A 476 49.06 29.20 68.31
CA THR A 476 48.72 28.64 67.00
C THR A 476 49.27 29.52 65.88
N TYR A 477 49.92 28.88 64.91
CA TYR A 477 50.52 29.49 63.73
C TYR A 477 49.75 28.99 62.50
N THR A 478 49.19 29.93 61.75
CA THR A 478 48.41 29.63 60.54
C THR A 478 49.03 30.35 59.34
N LEU A 479 49.33 29.60 58.29
CA LEU A 479 49.75 30.14 57.00
C LEU A 479 48.73 29.72 55.94
N ILE A 480 48.06 30.71 55.35
CA ILE A 480 47.20 30.53 54.17
C ILE A 480 47.74 31.45 53.09
N THR A 481 48.35 30.89 52.04
CA THR A 481 48.91 31.67 50.93
C THR A 481 48.85 30.90 49.62
N SER A 482 49.23 31.52 48.50
CA SER A 482 49.45 30.83 47.24
C SER A 482 50.79 31.25 46.65
N ILE A 483 51.62 30.27 46.28
CA ILE A 483 52.99 30.49 45.78
C ILE A 483 53.24 29.74 44.47
N PRO A 484 54.14 30.23 43.61
CA PRO A 484 54.68 29.42 42.52
C PRO A 484 55.53 28.28 43.10
N MET A 485 55.33 27.06 42.60
CA MET A 485 56.16 25.89 42.90
C MET A 485 56.61 25.23 41.61
N VAL A 486 57.76 24.55 41.65
CA VAL A 486 58.47 23.99 40.48
C VAL A 486 58.59 22.47 40.65
N ALA A 487 58.21 21.70 39.62
CA ALA A 487 58.15 20.23 39.70
C ALA A 487 59.51 19.53 39.85
N SER A 488 60.59 20.20 39.42
CA SER A 488 61.96 19.71 39.58
C SER A 488 62.47 19.81 41.02
N HIS A 489 61.82 20.61 41.88
CA HIS A 489 62.27 20.87 43.25
C HIS A 489 61.69 19.84 44.25
N ILE A 490 62.31 19.78 45.42
CA ILE A 490 61.85 19.03 46.59
C ILE A 490 61.56 20.05 47.70
N TYR A 491 60.42 19.89 48.35
CA TYR A 491 59.92 20.79 49.39
C TYR A 491 59.68 20.06 50.69
N SER A 492 59.72 20.77 51.81
CA SER A 492 59.34 20.21 53.11
C SER A 492 58.67 21.25 54.00
N PHE A 493 57.72 20.80 54.81
CA PHE A 493 57.18 21.60 55.90
C PHE A 493 58.24 21.70 57.00
N ARG A 494 58.65 22.92 57.33
CA ARG A 494 59.75 23.17 58.26
C ARG A 494 59.41 24.16 59.35
N LEU A 495 60.14 24.03 60.44
CA LEU A 495 60.12 24.89 61.61
C LEU A 495 61.54 25.34 61.95
N GLY A 496 61.74 26.63 62.15
CA GLY A 496 62.99 27.19 62.66
C GLY A 496 62.73 28.11 63.84
N ASN A 497 63.52 27.98 64.91
CA ASN A 497 63.47 28.90 66.03
C ASN A 497 64.86 29.06 66.68
N THR A 498 65.09 30.14 67.40
CA THR A 498 66.33 30.36 68.17
C THR A 498 66.43 29.51 69.44
N ARG A 499 65.37 28.75 69.77
CA ARG A 499 65.26 27.85 70.93
C ARG A 499 64.52 26.57 70.58
N GLU A 500 64.53 25.61 71.49
CA GLU A 500 63.74 24.39 71.36
C GLU A 500 62.25 24.72 71.26
N VAL A 501 61.55 24.13 70.29
CA VAL A 501 60.11 24.34 70.10
C VAL A 501 59.44 23.03 69.68
N THR A 502 58.37 22.68 70.38
CA THR A 502 57.56 21.49 70.15
C THR A 502 56.31 21.84 69.35
N VAL A 503 56.20 21.30 68.14
CA VAL A 503 54.93 21.26 67.39
C VAL A 503 54.02 20.23 68.06
N ARG A 504 52.83 20.65 68.47
CA ARG A 504 51.86 19.81 69.17
C ARG A 504 51.01 19.03 68.17
N HIS A 505 50.87 17.73 68.36
CA HIS A 505 49.91 16.89 67.62
C HIS A 505 48.48 17.24 68.03
N LEU A 506 48.24 17.30 69.35
CA LEU A 506 46.94 17.57 69.95
C LEU A 506 46.92 18.93 70.67
N SER A 507 45.87 19.71 70.42
CA SER A 507 45.42 20.75 71.35
C SER A 507 44.58 20.06 72.41
N SER A 508 44.97 20.17 73.67
CA SER A 508 44.41 19.40 74.78
C SER A 508 44.25 20.26 76.03
N GLY A 509 43.19 20.05 76.79
CA GLY A 509 42.91 20.71 78.06
C GLY A 509 41.78 20.02 78.82
N SER A 510 41.26 20.67 79.87
CA SER A 510 40.18 20.13 80.71
C SER A 510 38.84 19.93 79.98
N THR A 511 38.67 20.54 78.80
CA THR A 511 37.45 20.47 77.97
C THR A 511 37.54 19.46 76.83
N GLY A 512 38.63 18.69 76.72
CA GLY A 512 38.85 17.68 75.69
C GLY A 512 40.19 17.82 74.95
N SER A 513 40.35 17.02 73.89
CA SER A 513 41.57 16.95 73.08
C SER A 513 41.23 16.68 71.61
N GLY A 514 41.91 17.37 70.69
CA GLY A 514 41.75 17.16 69.25
C GLY A 514 43.04 17.44 68.46
N PRO A 515 43.23 16.81 67.29
CA PRO A 515 44.34 17.13 66.39
C PRO A 515 44.34 18.61 66.00
N VAL A 516 45.51 19.26 66.07
CA VAL A 516 45.65 20.70 65.79
C VAL A 516 46.65 21.01 64.67
N THR A 517 47.52 20.06 64.32
CA THR A 517 48.55 20.26 63.31
C THR A 517 48.22 19.54 62.00
N GLN A 518 47.93 20.32 60.96
CA GLN A 518 47.66 19.85 59.60
C GLN A 518 48.31 20.79 58.58
N MET A 519 48.93 20.21 57.55
CA MET A 519 49.53 20.93 56.42
C MET A 519 48.86 20.47 55.13
N SER A 520 48.70 21.39 54.17
CA SER A 520 48.04 21.16 52.89
C SER A 520 48.67 21.97 51.76
N VAL A 521 48.77 21.34 50.59
CA VAL A 521 49.26 21.90 49.33
C VAL A 521 48.28 21.46 48.23
N LYS A 522 47.64 22.42 47.55
CA LYS A 522 46.68 22.16 46.47
C LYS A 522 46.99 22.98 45.22
N ARG A 523 47.02 22.36 44.04
CA ARG A 523 47.21 23.08 42.78
C ARG A 523 46.01 23.98 42.45
N LEU A 524 46.27 25.25 42.12
CA LEU A 524 45.27 26.20 41.62
C LEU A 524 45.40 26.48 40.12
N LYS A 525 46.63 26.48 39.58
CA LYS A 525 46.95 26.81 38.18
C LYS A 525 48.13 25.97 37.71
#